data_AF-A0A2D5FGP9-F1
#
_entry.id   AF-A0A2D5FGP9-F1
#
_cell.length_a   1.000
_cell.length_b   1.000
_cell.length_c   1.000
_cell.angle_alpha   90.00
_cell.angle_beta   90.00
_cell.angle_gamma   90.00
#
_symmetry.space_group_name_H-M   'P 1'
#
loop_
_entity.id
_entity.type
_entity.pdbx_description
1 polymer ?
#
loop_
_entity_poly.entity_id
_entity_poly.type
_entity_poly.pdbx_seq_one_letter_code
_entity_poly.pdbx_strand_id
1 'polypeptide(L)'
;MASGIIQLTLLLTGVAFALLPFFQFFRGTPHQLAAIKELEQSVPEGLLEEDADWFQAWKESGYDQQVFMPYFKQLDNKTGTGYRECFSSAAAMVAAFYKKVRTDDEYNKIRAKYGDTTSVEAQLTALRSLGLQAEFRKDGDADLVELEIENGRPVLVGWLHAGNMLLGEPPMCNGLGCGHWSVISGFAGKNSNDPEWIMQDPRGYPEMEKGGHSNPHLGRNVRVRQSAFYQRWQSEGPGTGWVILVNE
;
A
#
# COMPACT_ATOMS: atom_id res chain seq x y z
N MET A 1 13.72 13.74 79.11
CA MET A 1 14.15 12.77 78.09
C MET A 1 12.90 12.27 77.35
N ALA A 2 12.68 12.74 76.13
CA ALA A 2 11.74 12.13 75.19
C ALA A 2 12.20 12.56 73.79
N SER A 3 12.95 11.68 73.11
CA SER A 3 13.41 11.88 71.74
C SER A 3 12.30 11.41 70.81
N GLY A 4 11.64 12.34 70.12
CA GLY A 4 10.64 12.02 69.09
C GLY A 4 11.34 11.81 67.76
N ILE A 5 11.45 10.56 67.31
CA ILE A 5 11.90 10.23 65.97
C ILE A 5 10.73 10.46 65.01
N ILE A 6 10.84 11.48 64.16
CA ILE A 6 9.92 11.72 63.04
C ILE A 6 10.23 10.66 61.98
N GLN A 7 9.33 9.68 61.80
CA GLN A 7 9.38 8.76 60.67
C GLN A 7 9.03 9.52 59.39
N LEU A 8 10.05 9.84 58.61
CA LEU A 8 9.90 10.36 57.25
C LEU A 8 9.40 9.20 56.36
N THR A 9 8.10 9.17 56.09
CA THR A 9 7.51 8.19 55.18
C THR A 9 7.84 8.63 53.76
N LEU A 10 8.83 7.98 53.15
CA LEU A 10 9.22 8.21 51.77
C LEU A 10 8.13 7.63 50.85
N LEU A 11 7.21 8.48 50.36
CA LEU A 11 6.34 8.13 49.25
C LEU A 11 7.20 8.03 47.99
N LEU A 12 7.63 6.80 47.65
CA LEU A 12 8.01 6.50 46.26
C LEU A 12 6.74 6.59 45.41
N THR A 13 6.52 7.73 44.77
CA THR A 13 5.70 7.80 43.57
C THR A 13 6.37 6.94 42.50
N GLY A 14 5.90 5.70 42.34
CA GLY A 14 6.33 4.86 41.23
C GLY A 14 6.03 5.59 39.92
N VAL A 15 7.07 5.81 39.11
CA VAL A 15 6.89 6.32 37.75
C VAL A 15 6.04 5.29 37.01
N ALA A 16 4.80 5.63 36.70
CA ALA A 16 3.92 4.77 35.90
C ALA A 16 4.63 4.49 34.56
N PHE A 17 4.65 3.22 34.16
CA PHE A 17 5.19 2.81 32.86
C PHE A 17 4.43 3.55 31.74
N ALA A 18 5.16 4.23 30.86
CA ALA A 18 4.60 4.80 29.64
C ALA A 18 4.64 3.74 28.53
N LEU A 19 3.53 3.59 27.79
CA LEU A 19 3.48 2.68 26.63
C LEU A 19 4.19 3.24 25.40
N LEU A 20 4.33 4.57 25.29
CA LEU A 20 4.91 5.22 24.11
C LEU A 20 6.32 4.71 23.75
N PRO A 21 7.28 4.58 24.70
CA PRO A 21 8.58 3.97 24.40
C PRO A 21 8.47 2.54 23.84
N PHE A 22 7.49 1.75 24.30
CA PHE A 22 7.30 0.39 23.79
C PHE A 22 6.95 0.40 22.30
N PHE A 23 6.02 1.27 21.89
CA PHE A 23 5.64 1.43 20.48
C PHE A 23 6.76 2.02 19.62
N GLN A 24 7.56 2.96 20.15
CA GLN A 24 8.70 3.53 19.43
C GLN A 24 9.78 2.50 19.07
N PHE A 25 9.95 1.47 19.89
CA PHE A 25 10.97 0.43 19.69
C PHE A 25 10.39 -0.93 19.25
N PHE A 26 9.12 -0.97 18.84
CA PHE A 26 8.50 -2.19 18.37
C PHE A 26 9.14 -2.68 17.07
N ARG A 27 9.52 -3.96 17.03
CA ARG A 27 10.18 -4.65 15.90
C ARG A 27 9.59 -6.04 15.64
N GLY A 28 8.48 -6.40 16.30
CA GLY A 28 7.81 -7.68 16.14
C GLY A 28 8.59 -8.90 16.63
N THR A 29 9.51 -8.74 17.59
CA THR A 29 10.25 -9.88 18.15
C THR A 29 9.32 -10.79 18.98
N PRO A 30 9.64 -12.08 19.18
CA PRO A 30 8.79 -12.99 19.94
C PRO A 30 8.43 -12.50 21.35
N HIS A 31 9.35 -11.84 22.05
CA HIS A 31 9.08 -11.29 23.39
C HIS A 31 8.20 -10.04 23.36
N GLN A 32 8.32 -9.20 22.33
CA GLN A 32 7.44 -8.03 22.17
C GLN A 32 6.00 -8.49 21.88
N LEU A 33 5.84 -9.51 21.05
CA LEU A 33 4.51 -10.09 20.77
C LEU A 33 3.90 -10.72 22.02
N ALA A 34 4.69 -11.44 22.82
CA ALA A 34 4.23 -12.01 24.09
C ALA A 34 3.80 -10.92 25.08
N ALA A 35 4.58 -9.84 25.19
CA ALA A 35 4.24 -8.70 26.05
C ALA A 35 2.96 -7.98 25.58
N ILE A 36 2.77 -7.82 24.26
CA ILE A 36 1.51 -7.28 23.71
C ILE A 36 0.34 -8.19 24.06
N LYS A 37 0.51 -9.52 23.96
CA LYS A 37 -0.57 -10.46 24.27
C LYS A 37 -0.98 -10.40 25.74
N GLU A 38 -0.02 -10.27 26.64
CA GLU A 38 -0.28 -10.09 28.07
C GLU A 38 -0.99 -8.75 28.34
N LEU A 39 -0.55 -7.68 27.68
CA LEU A 39 -1.21 -6.37 27.79
C LEU A 39 -2.65 -6.43 27.26
N GLU A 40 -2.89 -6.99 26.07
CA GLU A 40 -4.22 -7.18 25.47
C GLU A 40 -5.16 -7.94 26.42
N GLN A 41 -4.69 -9.01 27.06
CA GLN A 41 -5.48 -9.78 28.03
C GLN A 41 -5.83 -9.01 29.31
N SER A 42 -5.08 -7.95 29.62
CA SER A 42 -5.31 -7.10 30.80
C SER A 42 -6.21 -5.89 30.52
N VAL A 43 -6.43 -5.56 29.25
CA VAL A 43 -7.25 -4.42 28.82
C VAL A 43 -8.74 -4.80 28.89
N PRO A 44 -9.61 -3.96 29.48
CA PRO A 44 -11.06 -4.17 29.43
C PRO A 44 -11.58 -4.36 28.00
N GLU A 45 -12.50 -5.30 27.81
CA GLU A 45 -13.04 -5.69 26.48
C GLU A 45 -13.54 -4.49 25.68
N GLY A 46 -14.28 -3.56 26.30
CA GLY A 46 -14.78 -2.35 25.64
C GLY A 46 -13.71 -1.36 25.15
N LEU A 47 -12.44 -1.50 25.57
CA LEU A 47 -11.32 -0.74 25.01
C LEU A 47 -10.61 -1.49 23.87
N LEU A 48 -10.97 -2.74 23.60
CA LEU A 48 -10.51 -3.52 22.45
C LEU A 48 -11.50 -3.47 21.28
N GLU A 49 -12.66 -2.86 21.48
CA GLU A 49 -13.66 -2.62 20.45
C GLU A 49 -13.26 -1.46 19.53
N GLU A 50 -13.68 -1.52 18.27
CA GLU A 50 -13.40 -0.46 17.31
C GLU A 50 -14.07 0.87 17.69
N ASP A 51 -15.19 0.87 18.43
CA ASP A 51 -15.89 2.09 18.83
C ASP A 51 -15.28 2.76 20.08
N ALA A 52 -14.22 2.20 20.67
CA ALA A 52 -13.53 2.79 21.80
C ALA A 52 -12.98 4.19 21.48
N ASP A 53 -13.21 5.17 22.37
CA ASP A 53 -12.84 6.58 22.16
C ASP A 53 -11.36 6.77 21.74
N TRP A 54 -10.44 5.99 22.32
CA TRP A 54 -9.02 6.10 21.98
C TRP A 54 -8.72 5.61 20.56
N PHE A 55 -9.42 4.57 20.11
CA PHE A 55 -9.26 4.01 18.77
C PHE A 55 -9.88 4.94 17.73
N GLN A 56 -11.05 5.52 18.03
CA GLN A 56 -11.67 6.55 17.20
C GLN A 56 -10.77 7.80 17.09
N ALA A 57 -10.23 8.29 18.21
CA ALA A 57 -9.31 9.43 18.20
C ALA A 57 -8.01 9.13 17.43
N TRP A 58 -7.47 7.92 17.54
CA TRP A 58 -6.32 7.48 16.73
C TRP A 58 -6.67 7.44 15.23
N LYS A 59 -7.83 6.88 14.86
CA LYS A 59 -8.36 6.87 13.48
C LYS A 59 -8.52 8.28 12.91
N GLU A 60 -9.08 9.20 13.70
CA GLU A 60 -9.29 10.59 13.32
C GLU A 60 -7.98 11.36 13.16
N SER A 61 -6.92 10.98 13.89
CA SER A 61 -5.66 11.72 13.93
C SER A 61 -4.78 11.58 12.68
N GLY A 62 -5.16 10.77 11.70
CA GLY A 62 -4.24 10.35 10.66
C GLY A 62 -3.57 9.04 11.02
N TYR A 63 -3.89 7.95 10.32
CA TYR A 63 -3.14 6.71 10.46
C TYR A 63 -2.55 6.25 9.13
N ASP A 64 -1.46 5.50 9.27
CA ASP A 64 -0.69 4.92 8.18
C ASP A 64 -0.89 3.41 8.19
N GLN A 65 -1.04 2.83 7.00
CA GLN A 65 -1.11 1.38 6.83
C GLN A 65 -0.22 0.98 5.65
N GLN A 66 0.52 -0.12 5.81
CA GLN A 66 1.37 -0.63 4.74
C GLN A 66 1.39 -2.16 4.71
N VAL A 67 1.17 -2.70 3.52
CA VAL A 67 1.40 -4.10 3.17
C VAL A 67 2.83 -4.23 2.64
N PHE A 68 3.67 -4.98 3.36
CA PHE A 68 5.03 -5.28 2.91
C PHE A 68 5.00 -6.33 1.81
N MET A 69 5.56 -5.99 0.64
CA MET A 69 5.55 -6.85 -0.53
C MET A 69 6.88 -6.81 -1.32
N PRO A 70 7.16 -7.84 -2.14
CA PRO A 70 8.26 -7.80 -3.11
C PRO A 70 8.12 -6.64 -4.09
N TYR A 71 9.26 -6.15 -4.60
CA TYR A 71 9.31 -5.08 -5.60
C TYR A 71 10.07 -5.56 -6.83
N PHE A 72 9.50 -5.33 -8.01
CA PHE A 72 10.09 -5.68 -9.30
C PHE A 72 10.07 -4.49 -10.25
N LYS A 73 11.04 -4.43 -11.18
CA LYS A 73 11.21 -3.32 -12.13
C LYS A 73 10.95 -3.85 -13.54
N GLN A 74 10.08 -3.20 -14.31
CA GLN A 74 9.80 -3.69 -15.67
C GLN A 74 11.01 -3.62 -16.60
N LEU A 75 11.96 -2.72 -16.35
CA LEU A 75 13.07 -2.46 -17.27
C LEU A 75 14.21 -3.49 -17.18
N ASP A 76 14.20 -4.40 -16.21
CA ASP A 76 15.17 -5.50 -16.12
C ASP A 76 14.59 -6.89 -16.47
N ASN A 77 13.35 -6.94 -16.96
CA ASN A 77 12.74 -8.14 -17.50
C ASN A 77 13.56 -8.75 -18.66
N LYS A 78 13.76 -10.08 -18.62
CA LYS A 78 14.54 -10.83 -19.61
C LYS A 78 13.89 -10.94 -20.98
N THR A 79 12.61 -10.58 -21.10
CA THR A 79 11.88 -10.55 -22.38
C THR A 79 12.47 -9.52 -23.35
N GLY A 80 13.20 -8.52 -22.85
CA GLY A 80 13.70 -7.39 -23.64
C GLY A 80 12.61 -6.38 -24.02
N THR A 81 11.36 -6.57 -23.56
CA THR A 81 10.21 -5.69 -23.86
C THR A 81 9.77 -4.84 -22.67
N GLY A 82 10.70 -4.56 -21.74
CA GLY A 82 10.42 -3.85 -20.49
C GLY A 82 9.67 -2.53 -20.64
N TYR A 83 9.81 -1.81 -21.77
CA TYR A 83 9.11 -0.55 -22.04
C TYR A 83 7.57 -0.65 -22.03
N ARG A 84 7.00 -1.86 -22.15
CA ARG A 84 5.57 -2.12 -22.16
C ARG A 84 5.10 -3.13 -21.11
N GLU A 85 5.93 -3.44 -20.12
CA GLU A 85 5.68 -4.52 -19.16
C GLU A 85 5.30 -4.07 -17.76
N CYS A 86 4.87 -2.82 -17.61
CA CYS A 86 4.38 -2.29 -16.34
C CYS A 86 3.32 -3.21 -15.70
N PHE A 87 2.33 -3.62 -16.47
CA PHE A 87 1.25 -4.47 -15.98
C PHE A 87 1.76 -5.85 -15.55
N SER A 88 2.65 -6.47 -16.32
CA SER A 88 3.20 -7.77 -15.94
C SER A 88 4.06 -7.69 -14.67
N SER A 89 4.93 -6.69 -14.53
CA SER A 89 5.74 -6.55 -13.31
C SER A 89 4.87 -6.16 -12.10
N ALA A 90 3.82 -5.35 -12.27
CA ALA A 90 2.85 -5.04 -11.22
C ALA A 90 2.08 -6.30 -10.75
N ALA A 91 1.54 -7.08 -11.69
CA ALA A 91 0.86 -8.34 -11.38
C ALA A 91 1.80 -9.39 -10.78
N ALA A 92 3.05 -9.43 -11.22
CA ALA A 92 4.07 -10.27 -10.61
C ALA A 92 4.36 -9.89 -9.16
N MET A 93 4.42 -8.60 -8.82
CA MET A 93 4.62 -8.16 -7.43
C MET A 93 3.49 -8.66 -6.52
N VAL A 94 2.23 -8.58 -6.98
CA VAL A 94 1.07 -9.12 -6.24
C VAL A 94 1.10 -10.64 -6.17
N ALA A 95 1.40 -11.34 -7.27
CA ALA A 95 1.55 -12.80 -7.25
C ALA A 95 2.69 -13.27 -6.33
N ALA A 96 3.78 -12.51 -6.25
CA ALA A 96 4.90 -12.80 -5.37
C ALA A 96 4.60 -12.49 -3.89
N PHE A 97 3.75 -11.50 -3.61
CA PHE A 97 3.20 -11.27 -2.27
C PHE A 97 2.46 -12.52 -1.76
N TYR A 98 1.65 -13.15 -2.61
CA TYR A 98 1.01 -14.45 -2.33
C TYR A 98 1.92 -15.67 -2.52
N LYS A 99 3.24 -15.46 -2.69
CA LYS A 99 4.27 -16.51 -2.83
C LYS A 99 4.02 -17.46 -4.01
N LYS A 100 3.24 -17.04 -5.03
CA LYS A 100 2.94 -17.86 -6.21
C LYS A 100 4.04 -17.83 -7.26
N VAL A 101 4.84 -16.76 -7.27
CA VAL A 101 6.03 -16.59 -8.13
C VAL A 101 7.15 -15.92 -7.34
N ARG A 102 8.39 -16.05 -7.80
CA ARG A 102 9.57 -15.45 -7.17
C ARG A 102 10.08 -14.20 -7.89
N THR A 103 9.81 -14.08 -9.19
CA THR A 103 10.25 -12.97 -10.03
C THR A 103 9.19 -12.60 -11.07
N ASP A 104 9.26 -11.40 -11.62
CA ASP A 104 8.46 -10.99 -12.77
C ASP A 104 8.83 -11.71 -14.07
N ASP A 105 10.08 -12.14 -14.24
CA ASP A 105 10.46 -13.08 -15.31
C ASP A 105 9.66 -14.40 -15.27
N GLU A 106 9.47 -14.97 -14.07
CA GLU A 106 8.72 -16.21 -13.89
C GLU A 106 7.25 -16.00 -14.21
N TYR A 107 6.67 -14.92 -13.68
CA TYR A 107 5.30 -14.50 -13.99
C TYR A 107 5.09 -14.25 -15.49
N ASN A 108 6.03 -13.57 -16.16
CA ASN A 108 5.98 -13.33 -17.60
C ASN A 108 5.90 -14.63 -18.42
N LYS A 109 6.65 -15.68 -18.03
CA LYS A 109 6.56 -17.00 -18.69
C LYS A 109 5.20 -17.66 -18.53
N ILE A 110 4.52 -17.45 -17.40
CA ILE A 110 3.17 -17.95 -17.15
C ILE A 110 2.17 -17.13 -17.98
N ARG A 111 2.21 -15.81 -17.86
CA ARG A 111 1.30 -14.88 -18.54
C ARG A 111 1.39 -14.99 -20.05
N ALA A 112 2.58 -15.22 -20.61
CA ALA A 112 2.79 -15.41 -22.05
C ALA A 112 1.98 -16.56 -22.67
N LYS A 113 1.51 -17.53 -21.87
CA LYS A 113 0.61 -18.60 -22.32
C LYS A 113 -0.81 -18.11 -22.61
N TYR A 114 -1.21 -16.99 -22.01
CA TYR A 114 -2.57 -16.45 -22.08
C TYR A 114 -2.67 -15.21 -22.96
N GLY A 115 -1.56 -14.48 -23.15
CA GLY A 115 -1.51 -13.39 -24.13
C GLY A 115 -0.48 -12.30 -23.86
N ASP A 116 -0.70 -11.17 -24.52
CA ASP A 116 0.18 -10.01 -24.49
C ASP A 116 0.22 -9.32 -23.12
N THR A 117 1.31 -8.60 -22.85
CA THR A 117 1.60 -7.98 -21.54
C THR A 117 0.63 -6.86 -21.20
N THR A 118 0.07 -6.21 -22.21
CA THR A 118 -0.90 -5.12 -22.03
C THR A 118 -2.35 -5.60 -21.97
N SER A 119 -2.60 -6.91 -22.10
CA SER A 119 -3.95 -7.48 -22.09
C SER A 119 -4.44 -7.74 -20.67
N VAL A 120 -5.55 -7.11 -20.28
CA VAL A 120 -6.22 -7.36 -18.98
C VAL A 120 -6.58 -8.84 -18.83
N GLU A 121 -7.19 -9.45 -19.84
CA GLU A 121 -7.59 -10.86 -19.78
C GLU A 121 -6.40 -11.81 -19.61
N ALA A 122 -5.26 -11.51 -20.24
CA ALA A 122 -4.05 -12.33 -20.09
C ALA A 122 -3.52 -12.27 -18.65
N GLN A 123 -3.58 -11.09 -18.01
CA GLN A 123 -3.14 -10.90 -16.63
C GLN A 123 -4.09 -11.58 -15.64
N LEU A 124 -5.41 -11.38 -15.79
CA LEU A 124 -6.41 -12.04 -14.95
C LEU A 124 -6.31 -13.56 -15.05
N THR A 125 -6.17 -14.09 -16.27
CA THR A 125 -6.05 -15.55 -16.48
C THR A 125 -4.74 -16.08 -15.89
N ALA A 126 -3.64 -15.34 -15.99
CA ALA A 126 -2.36 -15.72 -15.38
C ALA A 126 -2.47 -15.81 -13.85
N LEU A 127 -3.02 -14.78 -13.19
CA LEU A 127 -3.25 -14.76 -11.74
C LEU A 127 -4.18 -15.91 -11.31
N ARG A 128 -5.28 -16.14 -12.03
CA ARG A 128 -6.21 -17.25 -11.77
C ARG A 128 -5.55 -18.62 -11.92
N SER A 129 -4.69 -18.78 -12.92
CA SER A 129 -3.95 -20.03 -13.11
C SER A 129 -2.93 -20.33 -12.00
N LEU A 130 -2.55 -19.31 -11.22
CA LEU A 130 -1.73 -19.43 -10.02
C LEU A 130 -2.56 -19.72 -8.75
N GLY A 131 -3.87 -19.91 -8.90
CA GLY A 131 -4.79 -20.19 -7.80
C GLY A 131 -5.22 -18.94 -7.03
N LEU A 132 -5.10 -17.74 -7.62
CA LEU A 132 -5.60 -16.50 -7.04
C LEU A 132 -6.95 -16.13 -7.63
N GLN A 133 -7.83 -15.51 -6.84
CA GLN A 133 -9.00 -14.83 -7.41
C GLN A 133 -8.55 -13.44 -7.85
N ALA A 134 -8.88 -13.07 -9.09
CA ALA A 134 -8.54 -11.78 -9.65
C ALA A 134 -9.74 -11.21 -10.41
N GLU A 135 -10.10 -9.97 -10.09
CA GLU A 135 -11.24 -9.26 -10.69
C GLU A 135 -10.82 -7.87 -11.15
N PHE A 136 -11.08 -7.56 -12.43
CA PHE A 136 -10.90 -6.22 -12.95
C PHE A 136 -12.17 -5.39 -12.77
N ARG A 137 -12.01 -4.22 -12.17
CA ARG A 137 -13.08 -3.28 -11.86
C ARG A 137 -12.70 -1.88 -12.35
N LYS A 138 -13.71 -1.10 -12.69
CA LYS A 138 -13.58 0.30 -13.14
C LYS A 138 -14.27 1.29 -12.21
N ASP A 139 -14.77 0.79 -11.10
CA ASP A 139 -15.50 1.52 -10.07
C ASP A 139 -14.66 1.69 -8.79
N GLY A 140 -13.33 1.76 -8.94
CA GLY A 140 -12.41 1.93 -7.82
C GLY A 140 -12.38 3.37 -7.31
N ASP A 141 -12.35 3.50 -5.98
CA ASP A 141 -12.17 4.75 -5.25
C ASP A 141 -11.22 4.57 -4.04
N ALA A 142 -10.98 5.65 -3.31
CA ALA A 142 -10.06 5.63 -2.17
C ALA A 142 -10.54 4.67 -1.07
N ASP A 143 -11.84 4.69 -0.74
CA ASP A 143 -12.43 3.84 0.29
C ASP A 143 -12.23 2.34 -0.03
N LEU A 144 -12.46 1.94 -1.27
CA LEU A 144 -12.25 0.57 -1.73
C LEU A 144 -10.77 0.16 -1.61
N VAL A 145 -9.84 1.01 -2.05
CA VAL A 145 -8.41 0.70 -1.97
C VAL A 145 -7.93 0.64 -0.53
N GLU A 146 -8.37 1.57 0.32
CA GLU A 146 -8.04 1.59 1.74
C GLU A 146 -8.57 0.35 2.46
N LEU A 147 -9.80 -0.08 2.18
CA LEU A 147 -10.38 -1.29 2.74
C LEU A 147 -9.58 -2.54 2.36
N GLU A 148 -9.12 -2.65 1.12
CA GLU A 148 -8.25 -3.76 0.69
C GLU A 148 -6.92 -3.74 1.45
N ILE A 149 -6.30 -2.57 1.60
CA ILE A 149 -5.04 -2.38 2.33
C ILE A 149 -5.18 -2.69 3.83
N GLU A 150 -6.29 -2.29 4.45
CA GLU A 150 -6.63 -2.61 5.84
C GLU A 150 -6.82 -4.12 6.03
N ASN A 151 -7.34 -4.82 5.02
CA ASN A 151 -7.39 -6.27 4.98
C ASN A 151 -6.06 -6.94 4.57
N GLY A 152 -4.97 -6.18 4.45
CA GLY A 152 -3.66 -6.70 4.10
C GLY A 152 -3.51 -7.11 2.64
N ARG A 153 -4.38 -6.66 1.74
CA ARG A 153 -4.38 -7.01 0.32
C ARG A 153 -3.86 -5.84 -0.54
N PRO A 154 -2.74 -6.00 -1.27
CA PRO A 154 -2.25 -4.96 -2.17
C PRO A 154 -3.13 -4.88 -3.42
N VAL A 155 -3.34 -3.66 -3.93
CA VAL A 155 -4.27 -3.41 -5.04
C VAL A 155 -3.52 -2.99 -6.29
N LEU A 156 -3.76 -3.67 -7.41
CA LEU A 156 -3.31 -3.20 -8.71
C LEU A 156 -4.14 -2.01 -9.16
N VAL A 157 -3.51 -0.95 -9.63
CA VAL A 157 -4.19 0.26 -10.13
C VAL A 157 -3.72 0.60 -11.54
N GLY A 158 -4.69 0.85 -12.43
CA GLY A 158 -4.44 1.31 -13.80
C GLY A 158 -4.73 2.80 -13.92
N TRP A 159 -3.81 3.62 -14.45
CA TRP A 159 -3.94 5.08 -14.46
C TRP A 159 -3.30 5.74 -15.69
N LEU A 160 -3.73 6.95 -16.04
CA LEU A 160 -3.22 7.70 -17.20
C LEU A 160 -1.90 8.41 -16.89
N HIS A 161 -0.79 7.79 -17.29
CA HIS A 161 0.54 8.33 -17.02
C HIS A 161 0.98 9.48 -17.92
N ALA A 162 0.38 9.72 -19.09
CA ALA A 162 0.81 10.81 -19.99
C ALA A 162 0.02 12.11 -19.78
N GLY A 163 0.51 13.20 -20.36
CA GLY A 163 -0.06 14.55 -20.26
C GLY A 163 0.56 15.39 -19.13
N ASN A 164 1.04 16.57 -19.49
CA ASN A 164 1.64 17.54 -18.59
C ASN A 164 0.63 18.59 -18.11
N MET A 165 0.09 18.39 -16.91
CA MET A 165 -0.93 19.29 -16.35
C MET A 165 -0.38 20.68 -16.03
N LEU A 166 0.94 20.83 -15.88
CA LEU A 166 1.58 22.13 -15.71
C LEU A 166 1.56 22.99 -17.00
N LEU A 167 1.31 22.36 -18.15
CA LEU A 167 1.15 23.01 -19.44
C LEU A 167 -0.32 23.08 -19.89
N GLY A 168 -1.26 22.65 -19.03
CA GLY A 168 -2.68 22.57 -19.35
C GLY A 168 -3.07 21.33 -20.18
N GLU A 169 -2.17 20.35 -20.34
CA GLU A 169 -2.49 19.09 -20.99
C GLU A 169 -3.23 18.16 -20.00
N PRO A 170 -4.36 17.55 -20.38
CA PRO A 170 -5.05 16.61 -19.51
C PRO A 170 -4.28 15.28 -19.42
N PRO A 171 -4.51 14.48 -18.36
CA PRO A 171 -4.12 13.07 -18.35
C PRO A 171 -4.68 12.35 -19.58
N MET A 172 -3.83 11.63 -20.31
CA MET A 172 -4.18 11.08 -21.61
C MET A 172 -3.48 9.76 -21.92
N CYS A 173 -3.94 9.07 -22.98
CA CYS A 173 -3.19 7.99 -23.60
C CYS A 173 -2.00 8.54 -24.40
N ASN A 174 -1.00 7.70 -24.68
CA ASN A 174 0.10 8.04 -25.58
C ASN A 174 0.19 7.07 -26.76
N GLY A 175 1.13 7.32 -27.67
CA GLY A 175 1.32 6.50 -28.87
C GLY A 175 1.79 5.06 -28.63
N LEU A 176 2.16 4.68 -27.40
CA LEU A 176 2.60 3.34 -27.02
C LEU A 176 1.52 2.53 -26.29
N GLY A 177 0.43 3.17 -25.86
CA GLY A 177 -0.68 2.55 -25.16
C GLY A 177 -1.50 3.53 -24.31
N CYS A 178 -2.60 3.04 -23.77
CA CYS A 178 -3.41 3.76 -22.80
C CYS A 178 -3.07 3.30 -21.38
N GLY A 179 -2.56 4.23 -20.59
CA GLY A 179 -2.35 4.05 -19.16
C GLY A 179 -1.05 3.34 -18.76
N HIS A 180 -0.92 3.12 -17.47
CA HIS A 180 0.19 2.49 -16.76
C HIS A 180 -0.37 1.72 -15.57
N TRP A 181 0.32 0.66 -15.15
CA TRP A 181 -0.10 -0.17 -14.03
C TRP A 181 0.93 -0.13 -12.92
N SER A 182 0.45 0.14 -11.71
CA SER A 182 1.23 0.18 -10.47
C SER A 182 0.50 -0.64 -9.40
N VAL A 183 1.10 -0.79 -8.22
CA VAL A 183 0.45 -1.42 -7.07
C VAL A 183 0.38 -0.43 -5.92
N ILE A 184 -0.80 -0.23 -5.34
CA ILE A 184 -0.93 0.45 -4.05
C ILE A 184 -0.73 -0.61 -2.98
N SER A 185 0.23 -0.37 -2.10
CA SER A 185 0.59 -1.27 -1.00
C SER A 185 0.45 -0.59 0.36
N GLY A 186 -0.23 0.54 0.43
CA GLY A 186 -0.41 1.27 1.67
C GLY A 186 -0.94 2.68 1.45
N PHE A 187 -1.21 3.36 2.55
CA PHE A 187 -1.55 4.77 2.62
C PHE A 187 -0.93 5.42 3.86
N ALA A 188 -0.86 6.74 3.86
CA ALA A 188 -0.43 7.54 5.00
C ALA A 188 -1.28 8.78 5.18
N GLY A 189 -1.42 9.18 6.44
CA GLY A 189 -2.24 10.33 6.83
C GLY A 189 -3.69 10.19 6.38
N LYS A 190 -4.28 8.99 6.44
CA LYS A 190 -5.73 8.80 6.16
C LYS A 190 -6.55 9.73 7.06
N ASN A 191 -7.59 10.39 6.55
CA ASN A 191 -8.33 11.47 7.23
C ASN A 191 -7.58 12.81 7.39
N SER A 192 -6.36 12.95 6.86
CA SER A 192 -5.71 14.26 6.73
C SER A 192 -6.23 15.04 5.51
N ASN A 193 -5.78 16.30 5.35
CA ASN A 193 -6.22 17.16 4.24
C ASN A 193 -5.77 16.68 2.85
N ASP A 194 -4.65 15.94 2.77
CA ASP A 194 -4.12 15.42 1.49
C ASP A 194 -3.38 14.11 1.78
N PRO A 195 -4.11 13.01 2.01
CA PRO A 195 -3.51 11.71 2.29
C PRO A 195 -2.59 11.26 1.14
N GLU A 196 -1.71 10.31 1.43
CA GLU A 196 -0.78 9.77 0.45
C GLU A 196 -0.99 8.26 0.25
N TRP A 197 -0.88 7.79 -0.97
CA TRP A 197 -0.67 6.39 -1.27
C TRP A 197 0.80 5.99 -1.11
N ILE A 198 1.03 4.74 -0.74
CA ILE A 198 2.32 4.06 -0.88
C ILE A 198 2.24 3.20 -2.15
N MET A 199 2.89 3.66 -3.22
CA MET A 199 2.84 3.05 -4.54
C MET A 199 4.13 2.27 -4.86
N GLN A 200 3.98 1.09 -5.45
CA GLN A 200 5.01 0.36 -6.16
C GLN A 200 4.83 0.58 -7.67
N ASP A 201 5.68 1.41 -8.26
CA ASP A 201 5.67 1.67 -9.70
C ASP A 201 6.83 0.92 -10.38
N PRO A 202 6.55 -0.04 -11.27
CA PRO A 202 7.61 -0.85 -11.89
C PRO A 202 8.48 -0.07 -12.89
N ARG A 203 8.07 1.14 -13.33
CA ARG A 203 8.79 1.94 -14.33
C ARG A 203 9.81 2.90 -13.74
N GLY A 204 9.61 3.34 -12.50
CA GLY A 204 10.39 4.39 -11.85
C GLY A 204 9.51 5.34 -11.06
N TYR A 205 10.05 6.50 -10.69
CA TYR A 205 9.30 7.53 -9.97
C TYR A 205 8.19 8.11 -10.87
N PRO A 206 6.90 7.98 -10.51
CA PRO A 206 5.80 8.54 -11.29
C PRO A 206 5.73 10.07 -11.10
N GLU A 207 5.76 10.81 -12.20
CA GLU A 207 5.67 12.27 -12.19
C GLU A 207 4.19 12.68 -12.31
N MET A 208 3.47 12.74 -11.19
CA MET A 208 2.02 12.96 -11.22
C MET A 208 1.62 14.30 -11.84
N GLU A 209 2.36 15.39 -11.67
CA GLU A 209 1.97 16.68 -12.26
C GLU A 209 2.42 16.80 -13.72
N LYS A 210 3.66 16.40 -14.03
CA LYS A 210 4.24 16.52 -15.38
C LYS A 210 3.83 15.40 -16.34
N GLY A 211 3.37 14.28 -15.82
CA GLY A 211 3.21 13.04 -16.56
C GLY A 211 4.52 12.33 -16.81
N GLY A 212 4.41 11.03 -17.09
CA GLY A 212 5.51 10.12 -17.33
C GLY A 212 6.18 9.66 -16.04
N HIS A 213 7.44 9.28 -16.18
CA HIS A 213 8.26 8.75 -15.10
C HIS A 213 9.65 9.35 -15.15
N SER A 214 10.19 9.69 -14.00
CA SER A 214 11.61 9.99 -13.81
C SER A 214 12.30 8.85 -13.08
N ASN A 215 13.63 8.82 -13.13
CA ASN A 215 14.51 7.88 -12.43
C ASN A 215 13.98 6.42 -12.28
N PRO A 216 14.44 5.47 -13.13
CA PRO A 216 13.94 4.09 -13.10
C PRO A 216 14.27 3.30 -11.82
N HIS A 217 15.05 3.89 -10.89
CA HIS A 217 15.43 3.26 -9.63
C HIS A 217 14.56 3.70 -8.44
N LEU A 218 13.63 4.64 -8.62
CA LEU A 218 12.85 5.26 -7.55
C LEU A 218 11.35 4.92 -7.61
N GLY A 219 11.00 3.72 -8.07
CA GLY A 219 9.61 3.25 -8.13
C GLY A 219 9.11 2.47 -6.91
N ARG A 220 9.97 2.18 -5.93
CA ARG A 220 9.61 1.41 -4.73
C ARG A 220 9.11 2.32 -3.62
N ASN A 221 7.97 1.96 -3.00
CA ASN A 221 7.37 2.70 -1.87
C ASN A 221 7.25 4.22 -2.13
N VAL A 222 6.85 4.62 -3.33
CA VAL A 222 6.67 6.03 -3.67
C VAL A 222 5.48 6.57 -2.89
N ARG A 223 5.69 7.66 -2.16
CA ARG A 223 4.61 8.46 -1.58
C ARG A 223 3.97 9.29 -2.67
N VAL A 224 2.68 9.08 -2.92
CA VAL A 224 1.93 9.82 -3.93
C VAL A 224 0.69 10.42 -3.29
N ARG A 225 0.55 11.75 -3.32
CA ARG A 225 -0.65 12.44 -2.82
C ARG A 225 -1.89 11.92 -3.53
N GLN A 226 -2.92 11.54 -2.77
CA GLN A 226 -4.15 10.98 -3.31
C GLN A 226 -4.81 11.98 -4.26
N SER A 227 -4.78 13.28 -3.95
CA SER A 227 -5.31 14.35 -4.80
C SER A 227 -4.63 14.42 -6.18
N ALA A 228 -3.31 14.24 -6.23
CA ALA A 228 -2.54 14.23 -7.47
C ALA A 228 -2.78 12.95 -8.28
N PHE A 229 -2.87 11.80 -7.61
CA PHE A 229 -3.15 10.53 -8.27
C PHE A 229 -4.58 10.46 -8.82
N TYR A 230 -5.55 11.00 -8.07
CA TYR A 230 -6.97 11.04 -8.43
C TYR A 230 -7.17 11.59 -9.85
N GLN A 231 -6.49 12.68 -10.22
CA GLN A 231 -6.59 13.29 -11.55
C GLN A 231 -6.29 12.32 -12.70
N ARG A 232 -5.40 11.33 -12.46
CA ARG A 232 -4.93 10.37 -13.46
C ARG A 232 -5.61 9.01 -13.38
N TRP A 233 -6.06 8.63 -12.20
CA TRP A 233 -6.65 7.32 -11.93
C TRP A 233 -8.17 7.33 -12.12
N GLN A 234 -8.83 8.39 -11.66
CA GLN A 234 -10.26 8.63 -11.76
C GLN A 234 -10.55 9.71 -12.82
N SER A 235 -9.91 9.57 -13.99
CA SER A 235 -9.93 10.59 -15.05
C SER A 235 -11.30 10.81 -15.69
N GLU A 236 -12.24 9.88 -15.52
CA GLU A 236 -13.62 9.97 -16.01
C GLU A 236 -14.59 10.50 -14.93
N GLY A 237 -14.09 10.73 -13.70
CA GLY A 237 -14.86 11.27 -12.57
C GLY A 237 -14.69 10.44 -11.29
N PRO A 238 -15.28 10.89 -10.16
CA PRO A 238 -15.24 10.15 -8.91
C PRO A 238 -15.78 8.72 -9.08
N GLY A 239 -15.08 7.74 -8.51
CA GLY A 239 -15.45 6.34 -8.56
C GLY A 239 -15.27 5.68 -9.92
N THR A 240 -14.39 6.20 -10.80
CA THR A 240 -14.09 5.58 -12.11
C THR A 240 -12.70 4.92 -12.16
N GLY A 241 -12.09 4.64 -11.01
CA GLY A 241 -10.73 4.13 -10.90
C GLY A 241 -10.61 2.70 -11.41
N TRP A 242 -9.58 2.44 -12.21
CA TRP A 242 -9.28 1.07 -12.64
C TRP A 242 -8.51 0.33 -11.56
N VAL A 243 -9.04 -0.79 -11.10
CA VAL A 243 -8.41 -1.66 -10.10
C VAL A 243 -8.44 -3.11 -10.53
N ILE A 244 -7.44 -3.88 -10.11
CA ILE A 244 -7.56 -5.33 -10.02
C ILE A 244 -7.44 -5.73 -8.56
N LEU A 245 -8.52 -6.30 -8.05
CA LEU A 245 -8.58 -6.87 -6.72
C LEU A 245 -8.10 -8.31 -6.79
N VAL A 246 -7.24 -8.70 -5.85
CA VAL A 246 -6.66 -10.04 -5.79
C VAL A 246 -6.75 -10.59 -4.39
N ASN A 247 -7.22 -11.83 -4.25
CA ASN A 247 -7.21 -12.58 -3.00
C ASN A 247 -6.92 -14.07 -3.25
N GLU A 248 -6.71 -14.83 -2.18
CA GLU A 248 -6.51 -16.29 -2.19
C GLU A 248 -7.80 -17.02 -1.84
#